data_AF-A0A2R6E7T5-F1
#
_entry.id   AF-A0A2R6E7T5-F1
#
_cell.length_a   1.000
_cell.length_b   1.000
_cell.length_c   1.000
_cell.angle_alpha   90.00
_cell.angle_beta   90.00
_cell.angle_gamma   90.00
#
_symmetry.space_group_name_H-M   'P 1'
#
loop_
_entity.id
_entity.type
_entity.pdbx_description
1 polymer ?
#
loop_
_entity_poly.entity_id
_entity_poly.type
_entity_poly.pdbx_seq_one_letter_code
_entity_poly.pdbx_strand_id
1 'polypeptide(L)' 'MSTHTNEERSTAPTYPDAEPVGPHLVIDRTEWVPGPHPERHLRYDGQRAYRDTFYRCVKCGEERQSKRDFPGR' A
#
# COMPACT_ATOMS: atom_id res chain seq x y z
N MET A 1 -44.51 7.54 0.67
CA MET A 1 -43.31 8.22 1.19
C MET A 1 -42.42 7.14 1.78
N SER A 2 -41.38 6.72 1.06
CA SER A 2 -40.45 5.69 1.52
C SER A 2 -39.11 6.35 1.79
N THR A 3 -38.84 6.65 3.07
CA THR A 3 -37.54 7.14 3.54
C THR A 3 -36.63 5.94 3.75
N HIS A 4 -35.87 5.56 2.73
CA HIS A 4 -34.75 4.64 2.90
C HIS A 4 -33.59 5.42 3.54
N THR A 5 -33.49 5.35 4.87
CA THR A 5 -32.32 5.81 5.60
C THR A 5 -31.19 4.81 5.30
N ASN A 6 -30.36 5.14 4.32
CA ASN A 6 -29.09 4.46 4.11
C ASN A 6 -28.17 4.95 5.23
N GLU A 7 -28.17 4.26 6.37
CA GLU A 7 -27.10 4.40 7.37
C GLU A 7 -25.82 3.91 6.69
N GLU A 8 -25.12 4.83 6.03
CA GLU A 8 -23.69 4.70 5.72
C GLU A 8 -22.97 4.54 7.06
N ARG A 9 -22.93 3.30 7.57
CA ARG A 9 -21.90 2.89 8.51
C ARG A 9 -20.58 3.11 7.78
N SER A 10 -19.95 4.24 8.07
CA SER A 10 -18.56 4.49 7.75
C SER A 10 -17.74 3.47 8.54
N THR A 11 -17.68 2.24 8.05
CA THR A 11 -16.74 1.24 8.54
C THR A 11 -15.38 1.75 8.11
N ALA A 12 -14.73 2.53 8.98
CA ALA A 12 -13.32 2.84 8.80
C ALA A 12 -12.61 1.51 8.49
N PRO A 13 -11.84 1.43 7.39
CA PRO A 13 -11.14 0.20 7.08
C PRO A 13 -10.26 -0.17 8.26
N THR A 14 -10.59 -1.26 8.94
CA THR A 14 -9.70 -1.84 9.94
C THR A 14 -8.59 -2.52 9.16
N TYR A 15 -7.36 -2.06 9.36
CA TYR A 15 -6.16 -2.67 8.79
C TYR A 15 -5.50 -3.52 9.89
N PRO A 16 -5.94 -4.79 10.09
CA PRO A 16 -5.44 -5.64 11.17
C PRO A 16 -3.95 -5.99 11.01
N ASP A 17 -3.44 -5.86 9.80
CA ASP A 17 -2.07 -6.08 9.35
C ASP A 17 -1.22 -4.79 9.37
N ALA A 18 -1.79 -3.64 9.73
CA ALA A 18 -1.03 -2.41 9.77
C ALA A 18 -0.09 -2.32 10.97
N GLU A 19 1.16 -1.99 10.70
CA GLU A 19 2.19 -1.81 11.71
C GLU A 19 2.48 -0.32 11.98
N PRO A 20 2.59 0.10 13.26
CA PRO A 20 2.97 1.46 13.59
C PRO A 20 4.47 1.69 13.36
N VAL A 21 4.80 2.73 12.60
CA VAL A 21 6.18 3.18 12.37
C VAL A 21 6.25 4.68 12.66
N GLY A 22 6.66 5.04 13.88
CA GLY A 22 6.64 6.43 14.33
C GLY A 22 5.21 7.01 14.24
N PRO A 23 4.99 8.15 13.54
CA PRO A 23 3.65 8.70 13.34
C PRO A 23 2.83 7.94 12.26
N HIS A 24 3.46 7.06 11.48
CA HIS A 24 2.83 6.33 10.37
C HIS A 24 2.16 5.04 10.82
N LEU A 25 1.11 4.65 10.11
CA LEU A 25 0.45 3.34 10.24
C LEU A 25 0.56 2.65 8.88
N VAL A 26 1.45 1.67 8.78
CA VAL A 26 2.00 1.18 7.52
C VAL A 26 1.49 -0.22 7.23
N ILE A 27 0.99 -0.46 6.03
CA ILE A 27 0.61 -1.78 5.52
C ILE A 27 1.59 -2.22 4.44
N ASP A 28 1.79 -3.52 4.27
CA ASP A 28 2.44 -4.05 3.08
C ASP A 28 1.45 -4.05 1.91
N ARG A 29 1.96 -3.73 0.72
CA ARG A 29 1.23 -3.75 -0.53
C ARG A 29 2.07 -4.47 -1.55
N THR A 30 1.40 -5.34 -2.30
CA THR A 30 1.99 -6.06 -3.41
C THR A 30 1.17 -5.72 -4.65
N GLU A 31 1.81 -5.22 -5.70
CA GLU A 31 1.13 -4.86 -6.95
C GLU A 31 1.88 -5.34 -8.19
N TRP A 32 1.17 -5.40 -9.31
CA TRP A 32 1.75 -5.70 -10.62
C TRP A 32 2.05 -4.41 -11.34
N VAL A 33 3.33 -4.08 -11.48
CA VAL A 33 3.80 -2.90 -12.20
C VAL A 33 4.11 -3.29 -13.64
N PRO A 34 3.52 -2.60 -14.64
CA PRO A 34 3.82 -2.88 -16.04
C PRO A 34 5.25 -2.48 -16.40
N GLY A 35 5.87 -3.27 -17.27
CA GLY A 35 7.23 -3.06 -17.75
C GLY A 35 8.28 -3.96 -17.06
N PRO A 36 9.57 -3.74 -17.39
CA PRO A 36 10.67 -4.49 -16.82
C PRO A 36 11.02 -4.01 -15.41
N HIS A 37 11.39 -4.94 -14.54
CA HIS A 37 11.81 -4.70 -13.17
C HIS A 37 12.98 -3.72 -13.13
N PRO A 38 12.99 -2.69 -12.26
CA PRO A 38 14.07 -1.70 -12.22
C PRO A 38 15.44 -2.37 -11.95
N GLU A 39 15.48 -3.33 -11.03
CA GLU A 39 16.70 -4.10 -10.74
C GLU A 39 17.03 -5.10 -11.85
N ARG A 40 18.19 -4.89 -12.50
CA ARG A 40 18.62 -5.68 -13.68
C ARG A 40 18.69 -7.18 -13.44
N HIS A 41 19.05 -7.60 -12.23
CA HIS A 41 19.20 -9.02 -11.88
C HIS A 41 17.85 -9.74 -11.67
N LEU A 42 16.75 -8.99 -11.58
CA LEU A 42 15.37 -9.51 -11.49
C LEU A 42 14.61 -9.41 -12.82
N ARG A 43 15.25 -8.89 -13.87
CA ARG A 43 14.68 -8.83 -15.22
C ARG A 43 14.81 -10.18 -15.91
N TYR A 44 13.85 -10.49 -16.78
CA TYR A 44 13.95 -11.57 -17.77
C TYR A 44 13.49 -11.07 -19.14
N ASP A 45 13.96 -11.72 -20.20
CA ASP A 45 13.62 -11.32 -21.57
C ASP A 45 12.13 -11.48 -21.85
N GLY A 46 11.51 -10.42 -22.37
CA GLY A 46 10.07 -10.38 -22.64
C GLY A 46 9.19 -10.11 -21.41
N GLN A 47 9.77 -9.72 -20.27
CA GLN A 47 9.01 -9.33 -19.09
C GLN A 47 8.06 -8.15 -19.41
N ARG A 48 6.76 -8.37 -19.18
CA ARG A 48 5.69 -7.38 -19.43
C ARG A 48 5.22 -6.65 -18.17
N ALA A 49 5.45 -7.24 -17.02
CA ALA A 49 5.16 -6.69 -15.71
C ALA A 49 6.03 -7.40 -14.66
N TYR A 50 6.21 -6.75 -13.53
CA TYR A 50 6.84 -7.34 -12.36
C TYR A 50 5.98 -7.12 -11.12
N ARG A 51 6.17 -7.98 -10.12
CA ARG A 51 5.49 -7.84 -8.83
C ARG A 51 6.35 -6.97 -7.93
N ASP A 52 5.86 -5.80 -7.58
CA ASP A 52 6.52 -4.90 -6.63
C ASP A 52 5.87 -5.05 -5.25
N THR A 53 6.68 -5.03 -4.21
CA THR A 53 6.21 -5.05 -2.82
C THR A 53 6.75 -3.83 -2.12
N PHE A 54 5.85 -2.95 -1.69
CA PHE A 54 6.16 -1.72 -1.01
C PHE A 54 5.28 -1.55 0.22
N TYR A 55 5.64 -0.59 1.06
CA TYR A 55 4.92 -0.22 2.25
C TYR A 55 4.16 1.08 2.01
N ARG A 56 2.90 1.14 2.45
CA ARG A 56 2.07 2.34 2.33
C ARG A 56 1.52 2.74 3.69
N CYS A 57 1.66 4.01 4.04
CA CYS A 57 1.00 4.56 5.22
C CYS A 57 -0.47 4.84 4.92
N VAL A 58 -1.39 4.25 5.70
CA VAL A 58 -2.84 4.48 5.54
C VAL A 58 -3.29 5.84 6.08
N LYS A 59 -2.47 6.51 6.90
CA LYS A 59 -2.78 7.83 7.47
C LYS A 59 -2.44 8.99 6.54
N CYS A 60 -1.24 8.98 5.95
CA CYS A 60 -0.74 10.07 5.10
C CYS A 60 -0.64 9.70 3.61
N GLY A 61 -0.81 8.41 3.26
CA GLY A 61 -0.71 7.93 1.88
C GLY A 61 0.71 7.76 1.35
N GLU A 62 1.73 8.02 2.18
CA GLU A 62 3.14 7.94 1.78
C GLU A 62 3.58 6.49 1.52
N GLU A 63 4.41 6.29 0.49
CA GLU A 63 4.84 4.98 0.01
C GLU A 63 6.37 4.87 0.06
N ARG A 64 6.87 3.72 0.55
CA ARG A 64 8.30 3.46 0.75
C ARG A 64 8.61 1.99 0.51
N GLN A 65 9.83 1.69 0.05
CA GLN A 65 10.27 0.30 -0.12
C GLN A 65 10.71 -0.36 1.19
N SER A 66 11.05 0.43 2.21
CA SER A 66 11.35 -0.06 3.55
C SER A 66 10.56 0.71 4.60
N LYS A 67 10.12 0.00 5.65
CA LYS A 67 9.53 0.62 6.86
C LYS A 67 10.47 1.66 7.48
N ARG A 68 11.79 1.50 7.35
CA ARG A 68 12.77 2.42 7.92
C ARG A 68 12.87 3.76 7.20
N ASP A 69 12.37 3.84 5.98
CA ASP A 69 12.42 5.06 5.17
C ASP A 69 11.23 5.99 5.44
N PHE A 70 10.29 5.57 6.30
CA PHE A 70 9.28 6.47 6.81
C PHE A 70 9.90 7.45 7.81
N PRO A 71 9.64 8.76 7.68
CA PRO A 71 10.26 9.76 8.54
C PRO A 71 9.86 9.54 10.00
N GLY A 72 10.87 9.27 10.82
CA GLY A 72 10.73 9.14 12.26
C GLY A 72 10.91 10.49 12.94
N ARG A 73 9.85 11.32 12.90
CA ARG A 73 9.76 12.63 13.56
C ARG A 73 10.62 13.76 12.99
#